data_AF-A1RS81-F1
#
_entry.id   AF-A1RS81-F1
#
_cell.length_a   1.000
_cell.length_b   1.000
_cell.length_c   1.000
_cell.angle_alpha   90.00
_cell.angle_beta   90.00
_cell.angle_gamma   90.00
#
_symmetry.space_group_name_H-M   'P 1'
#
loop_
_entity.id
_entity.type
_entity.pdbx_description
1 polymer ?
#
loop_
_entity_poly.entity_id
_entity_poly.type
_entity_poly.pdbx_seq_one_letter_code
_entity_poly.pdbx_strand_id
1 'polypeptide(L)'
;MSGRAAISVFILDITAVLLLLFGLLVSISGLCLAKPEVVKKATLGLIDSYTVCAKLHLGWVSLATIIIAVVHSTAGLDVWLLKSGRDYWWLWALGGGVSIWFIYIYTA
;
A
#
# COMPACT_ATOMS: atom_id res chain seq x y z
N MET A 1 6.91 26.40 6.92
CA MET A 1 7.20 25.09 6.29
C MET A 1 7.46 25.31 4.82
N SER A 2 8.45 24.63 4.22
CA SER A 2 8.62 24.67 2.76
C SER A 2 7.38 24.07 2.09
N GLY A 3 7.00 24.55 0.90
CA GLY A 3 5.84 24.02 0.17
C GLY A 3 5.93 22.51 -0.07
N ARG A 4 7.15 21.98 -0.23
CA ARG A 4 7.41 20.54 -0.35
C ARG A 4 7.03 19.76 0.91
N ALA A 5 7.37 20.27 2.10
CA ALA A 5 7.00 19.61 3.35
C ALA A 5 5.47 19.49 3.52
N ALA A 6 4.72 20.51 3.10
CA ALA A 6 3.26 20.48 3.14
C ALA A 6 2.69 19.43 2.18
N ILE A 7 3.24 19.33 0.96
CA ILE A 7 2.85 18.30 -0.01
C ILE A 7 3.15 16.89 0.53
N SER A 8 4.33 16.66 1.09
CA SER A 8 4.71 15.36 1.63
C SER A 8 3.84 14.94 2.82
N VAL A 9 3.43 15.89 3.68
CA VAL A 9 2.46 15.62 4.77
C VAL A 9 1.07 15.28 4.22
N PHE A 10 0.58 16.03 3.22
CA PHE A 10 -0.70 15.71 2.58
C PHE A 10 -0.70 14.33 1.92
N ILE A 11 0.39 13.96 1.25
CA ILE A 11 0.57 12.62 0.68
C ILE A 11 0.54 11.57 1.78
N LEU A 12 1.22 11.79 2.91
CA LEU A 12 1.20 10.88 4.06
C LEU A 12 -0.22 10.61 4.55
N ASP A 13 -1.04 11.65 4.74
CA ASP A 13 -2.41 11.51 5.24
C ASP A 13 -3.29 10.69 4.29
N ILE A 14 -3.26 11.00 2.99
CA ILE A 14 -4.05 10.25 1.99
C ILE A 14 -3.57 8.81 1.91
N THR A 15 -2.27 8.60 1.80
CA THR A 15 -1.71 7.25 1.65
C THR A 15 -1.89 6.42 2.91
N ALA A 16 -1.95 7.02 4.11
CA ALA A 16 -2.29 6.32 5.34
C ALA A 16 -3.72 5.76 5.31
N VAL A 17 -4.69 6.57 4.88
CA VAL A 17 -6.09 6.12 4.72
C VAL A 17 -6.18 4.98 3.71
N LEU A 18 -5.52 5.13 2.56
CA LEU A 18 -5.51 4.09 1.54
C LEU A 18 -4.81 2.81 2.00
N LEU A 19 -3.69 2.92 2.72
CA LEU A 19 -2.99 1.76 3.30
C LEU A 19 -3.83 1.04 4.33
N LEU A 20 -4.62 1.75 5.12
CA LEU A 20 -5.55 1.14 6.06
C LEU A 20 -6.61 0.31 5.32
N LEU A 21 -7.22 0.89 4.27
CA LEU A 21 -8.23 0.21 3.47
C LEU A 21 -7.66 -1.00 2.71
N PHE A 22 -6.55 -0.81 1.99
CA PHE A 22 -5.96 -1.87 1.18
C PHE A 22 -5.24 -2.92 2.04
N GLY A 23 -4.59 -2.51 3.12
CA GLY A 23 -3.99 -3.44 4.09
C GLY A 23 -5.05 -4.34 4.73
N LEU A 24 -6.24 -3.80 5.02
CA LEU A 24 -7.38 -4.61 5.47
C LEU A 24 -7.82 -5.62 4.41
N LEU A 25 -7.95 -5.20 3.15
CA LEU A 25 -8.31 -6.09 2.04
C LEU A 25 -7.26 -7.18 1.79
N VAL A 26 -5.97 -6.85 1.85
CA VAL A 26 -4.87 -7.82 1.77
C VAL A 26 -4.92 -8.80 2.95
N SER A 27 -5.20 -8.31 4.16
CA SER A 27 -5.32 -9.17 5.35
C SER A 27 -6.52 -10.11 5.25
N ILE A 28 -7.68 -9.62 4.80
CA ILE A 28 -8.89 -10.42 4.60
C ILE A 28 -8.65 -11.46 3.50
N SER A 29 -8.02 -11.08 2.39
CA SER A 29 -7.75 -12.00 1.28
C SER A 29 -6.77 -13.10 1.69
N GLY A 30 -5.69 -12.76 2.42
CA GLY A 30 -4.76 -13.75 2.97
C GLY A 30 -5.43 -14.67 4.00
N LEU A 31 -6.27 -14.12 4.89
CA LEU A 31 -7.04 -14.91 5.85
C LEU A 31 -8.02 -15.84 5.13
N CYS A 32 -8.63 -15.41 4.03
CA CYS A 32 -9.53 -16.26 3.28
C CYS A 32 -8.79 -17.41 2.57
N LEU A 33 -7.57 -17.17 2.09
CA LEU A 33 -6.74 -18.25 1.51
C LEU A 33 -6.30 -19.27 2.57
N ALA A 34 -6.00 -18.81 3.78
CA ALA A 34 -5.50 -19.68 4.85
C ALA A 34 -6.61 -20.37 5.68
N LYS A 35 -7.73 -19.70 5.90
CA LYS A 35 -8.86 -20.12 6.77
C LYS A 35 -10.22 -19.68 6.20
N PRO A 36 -10.64 -20.25 5.06
CA PRO A 36 -11.86 -19.82 4.35
C PRO A 36 -13.13 -19.94 5.20
N GLU A 37 -13.21 -20.92 6.12
CA GLU A 37 -14.36 -21.13 7.02
C GLU A 37 -14.59 -19.96 7.99
N VAL A 38 -13.52 -19.31 8.46
CA VAL A 38 -13.60 -18.16 9.35
C VAL A 38 -14.14 -16.95 8.58
N VAL A 39 -13.64 -16.73 7.37
CA VAL A 39 -14.09 -15.64 6.50
C VAL A 39 -15.54 -15.84 6.06
N LYS A 40 -15.93 -17.07 5.70
CA LYS A 40 -17.31 -17.41 5.36
C LYS A 40 -18.26 -17.09 6.53
N LYS A 41 -17.87 -17.43 7.76
CA LYS A 41 -18.68 -17.13 8.96
C LYS A 41 -18.75 -15.62 9.24
N ALA A 42 -17.61 -14.92 9.15
CA ALA A 42 -17.54 -13.47 9.37
C ALA A 42 -18.32 -12.66 8.32
N THR A 43 -18.40 -13.17 7.09
CA THR A 43 -19.10 -12.52 5.97
C THR A 43 -20.52 -13.04 5.76
N LEU A 44 -21.06 -13.86 6.68
CA LEU A 44 -22.39 -14.47 6.56
C LEU A 44 -22.60 -15.21 5.22
N GLY A 45 -21.54 -15.81 4.68
CA GLY A 45 -21.58 -16.54 3.41
C GLY A 45 -21.41 -15.68 2.15
N LEU A 46 -21.20 -14.35 2.26
CA LEU A 46 -20.92 -13.49 1.10
C LEU A 46 -19.63 -13.89 0.36
N ILE A 47 -18.62 -14.35 1.09
CA ILE A 47 -17.36 -14.83 0.52
C ILE A 47 -17.25 -16.33 0.84
N ASP A 48 -17.72 -17.15 -0.10
CA ASP A 48 -17.77 -18.61 0.01
C ASP A 48 -16.64 -19.30 -0.80
N SER A 49 -16.21 -18.72 -1.91
CA SER A 49 -15.32 -19.42 -2.83
C SER A 49 -13.86 -19.01 -2.72
N TYR A 50 -12.99 -20.02 -2.76
CA TYR A 50 -11.54 -19.86 -2.93
C TYR A 50 -11.20 -18.96 -4.12
N THR A 51 -11.95 -19.04 -5.22
CA THR A 51 -11.74 -18.26 -6.44
C THR A 51 -11.92 -16.76 -6.23
N VAL A 52 -12.89 -16.35 -5.40
CA VAL A 52 -13.08 -14.94 -5.01
C VAL A 52 -11.91 -14.49 -4.15
N CYS A 53 -11.46 -15.33 -3.23
CA CYS A 53 -10.35 -15.01 -2.34
C CYS A 53 -9.00 -14.92 -3.06
N ALA A 54 -8.74 -15.84 -3.98
CA ALA A 54 -7.57 -15.80 -4.86
C ALA A 54 -7.58 -14.56 -5.75
N LYS A 55 -8.72 -14.16 -6.32
CA LYS A 55 -8.82 -12.91 -7.10
C LYS A 55 -8.62 -11.65 -6.26
N LEU A 56 -9.10 -11.64 -5.02
CA LEU A 56 -8.91 -10.51 -4.12
C LEU A 56 -7.42 -10.39 -3.70
N HIS A 57 -6.74 -11.53 -3.50
CA HIS A 57 -5.35 -11.58 -3.05
C HIS A 57 -4.33 -11.36 -4.18
N LEU A 58 -4.52 -12.03 -5.32
CA LEU A 58 -3.65 -11.95 -6.50
C LEU A 58 -4.11 -10.87 -7.49
N GLY A 59 -5.05 -10.02 -7.08
CA GLY A 59 -5.58 -8.94 -7.88
C GLY A 59 -4.77 -7.65 -7.74
N TRP A 60 -5.31 -6.59 -8.34
CA TRP A 60 -4.74 -5.24 -8.30
C TRP A 60 -4.56 -4.68 -6.88
N VAL A 61 -5.25 -5.23 -5.87
CA VAL A 61 -5.23 -4.75 -4.48
C VAL A 61 -3.83 -4.86 -3.87
N SER A 62 -3.16 -6.01 -4.03
CA SER A 62 -1.81 -6.21 -3.51
C SER A 62 -0.80 -5.28 -4.17
N LEU A 63 -0.91 -5.12 -5.50
CA LEU A 63 -0.07 -4.19 -6.25
C LEU A 63 -0.30 -2.73 -5.82
N ALA A 64 -1.55 -2.30 -5.69
CA ALA A 64 -1.91 -0.96 -5.22
C ALA A 64 -1.38 -0.71 -3.81
N THR A 65 -1.50 -1.70 -2.91
CA THR A 65 -0.97 -1.62 -1.54
C THR A 65 0.54 -1.36 -1.55
N ILE A 66 1.29 -2.10 -2.37
CA ILE A 66 2.75 -1.95 -2.47
C ILE A 66 3.12 -0.56 -2.99
N ILE A 67 2.50 -0.10 -4.07
CA ILE A 67 2.78 1.23 -4.65
C ILE A 67 2.52 2.32 -3.60
N ILE A 68 1.36 2.26 -2.95
CA ILE A 68 0.97 3.25 -1.95
C ILE A 68 1.90 3.18 -0.73
N ALA A 69 2.34 2.00 -0.31
CA ALA A 69 3.31 1.83 0.77
C ALA A 69 4.64 2.50 0.43
N VAL A 70 5.17 2.29 -0.78
CA VAL A 70 6.40 2.94 -1.24
C VAL A 70 6.27 4.46 -1.26
N VAL A 71 5.16 4.98 -1.79
CA VAL A 71 4.89 6.43 -1.81
C VAL A 71 4.77 6.99 -0.38
N HIS A 72 4.04 6.31 0.50
CA HIS A 72 3.87 6.70 1.90
C HIS A 72 5.23 6.74 2.64
N SER A 73 6.03 5.68 2.52
CA SER A 73 7.35 5.62 3.13
C SER A 73 8.30 6.69 2.58
N THR A 74 8.24 6.96 1.27
CA THR A 74 9.05 8.03 0.63
C THR A 74 8.67 9.40 1.17
N ALA A 75 7.37 9.70 1.28
CA ALA A 75 6.87 10.95 1.83
C ALA A 75 7.25 11.12 3.31
N GLY A 76 7.16 10.04 4.10
CA GLY A 76 7.56 10.01 5.51
C GLY A 76 9.04 10.31 5.70
N LEU A 77 9.89 9.69 4.87
CA LEU A 77 11.32 9.91 4.88
C LEU A 77 11.68 11.35 4.46
N ASP A 78 11.04 11.90 3.43
CA ASP A 78 11.25 13.29 2.99
C ASP A 78 10.88 14.29 4.09
N VAL A 79 9.73 14.13 4.77
CA VAL A 79 9.34 14.97 5.91
C VAL A 79 10.36 14.87 7.06
N TRP A 80 10.81 13.66 7.39
CA TRP A 80 11.80 13.46 8.46
C TRP A 80 13.14 14.12 8.14
N LEU A 81 13.61 14.02 6.90
CA LEU A 81 14.87 14.64 6.45
C LEU A 81 14.77 16.16 6.43
N LEU A 82 13.67 16.71 5.90
CA LEU A 82 13.40 18.14 5.91
C LEU A 82 13.39 18.69 7.34
N LYS A 83 12.78 17.97 8.28
CA LYS A 83 12.80 18.33 9.71
C LYS A 83 14.22 18.28 10.31
N SER A 84 15.07 17.41 9.78
CA SER A 84 16.48 17.27 10.17
C SER A 84 17.42 18.25 9.46
N GLY A 85 16.89 19.19 8.67
CA GLY A 85 17.66 20.17 7.92
C GLY A 85 18.39 19.62 6.69
N ARG A 86 18.03 18.41 6.23
CA ARG A 86 18.61 17.78 5.03
C ARG A 86 17.62 17.82 3.89
N ASP A 87 18.06 18.32 2.74
CA ASP A 87 17.26 18.34 1.52
C ASP A 87 17.80 17.34 0.50
N TYR A 88 17.13 16.21 0.36
CA TYR A 88 17.43 15.16 -0.62
C TYR A 88 16.26 14.96 -1.58
N TRP A 89 16.04 15.94 -2.46
CA TRP A 89 14.97 15.90 -3.47
C TRP A 89 14.99 14.63 -4.35
N TRP A 90 16.15 14.00 -4.56
CA TRP A 90 16.33 12.77 -5.35
C TRP A 90 15.64 11.54 -4.75
N LEU A 91 15.22 11.58 -3.48
CA LEU A 91 14.48 10.48 -2.85
C LEU A 91 13.18 10.14 -3.56
N TRP A 92 12.49 11.14 -4.11
CA TRP A 92 11.28 10.92 -4.88
C TRP A 92 11.54 10.12 -6.17
N ALA A 93 12.70 10.33 -6.82
CA ALA A 93 13.10 9.54 -7.98
C ALA A 93 13.41 8.09 -7.59
N LEU A 94 14.07 7.85 -6.45
CA LEU A 94 14.29 6.49 -5.94
C LEU A 94 12.98 5.80 -5.55
N GLY A 95 12.08 6.49 -4.85
CA GLY A 95 10.75 5.95 -4.52
C GLY A 95 9.95 5.57 -5.77
N GLY A 96 10.01 6.41 -6.80
CA GLY A 96 9.45 6.09 -8.12
C GLY A 96 10.10 4.86 -8.76
N GLY A 97 11.43 4.77 -8.74
CA GLY A 97 12.17 3.61 -9.25
C GLY A 97 11.82 2.31 -8.54
N VAL A 98 11.73 2.32 -7.21
CA VAL A 98 11.29 1.16 -6.40
C VAL A 98 9.86 0.77 -6.76
N SER A 99 8.96 1.73 -6.94
CA SER A 99 7.56 1.46 -7.32
C SER A 99 7.49 0.79 -8.69
N ILE A 100 8.23 1.30 -9.68
CA ILE A 100 8.31 0.72 -11.04
C ILE A 100 8.89 -0.70 -10.99
N TRP A 101 9.92 -0.91 -10.17
CA TRP A 101 10.54 -2.22 -10.00
C TRP A 101 9.56 -3.26 -9.43
N PHE A 102 8.75 -2.88 -8.43
CA PHE A 102 7.70 -3.76 -7.91
C PHE A 102 6.62 -4.06 -8.96
N ILE A 103 6.20 -3.07 -9.74
CA ILE A 103 5.25 -3.28 -10.84
C ILE A 103 5.83 -4.28 -11.83
N TYR A 104 7.08 -4.10 -12.24
CA TYR A 104 7.76 -5.00 -13.16
C TYR A 104 7.78 -6.44 -12.65
N ILE A 105 8.24 -6.68 -11.42
CA ILE A 105 8.28 -8.01 -10.81
C ILE A 105 6.89 -8.64 -10.73
N TYR A 106 5.86 -7.84 -10.43
CA TYR A 106 4.49 -8.34 -10.32
C TYR A 106 3.89 -8.73 -11.69
N THR A 107 4.27 -8.03 -12.76
CA THR A 107 3.74 -8.27 -14.11
C THR A 107 4.55 -9.27 -14.95
N ALA A 108 5.80 -9.56 -14.55
CA ALA A 108 6.71 -10.47 -15.24
C ALA A 108 6.43 -11.93 -14.86
#